data_AF-B5ZBD1-F1
#
_entry.id   AF-B5ZBD1-F1
#
_cell.length_a   1.000
_cell.length_b   1.000
_cell.length_c   1.000
_cell.angle_alpha   90.00
_cell.angle_beta   90.00
_cell.angle_gamma   90.00
#
_symmetry.space_group_name_H-M   'P 1'
#
loop_
_entity.id
_entity.type
_entity.pdbx_description
1 polymer ?
#
loop_
_entity_poly.entity_id
_entity_poly.type
_entity_poly.pdbx_seq_one_letter_code
_entity_poly.pdbx_strand_id
1 'polypeptide(L)'
;MLKKQNKNKEQYWLEKHLRQKKGLIVSWSIIFSILVLLSISFGLILHFFDSTNLSIQLSFIVNVNKYLVDVTKILVYIGFGLIYLPIVFLLGCWITGINGVHESLYYHVFIWAFYFISVILLIITICLSIATHIYY
;
A
#
# COMPACT_ATOMS: atom_id res chain seq x y z
N MET A 1 0.65 22.77 -27.36
CA MET A 1 -0.65 23.17 -26.78
C MET A 1 -1.66 22.03 -26.65
N LEU A 2 -1.70 21.03 -27.55
CA LEU A 2 -2.65 19.89 -27.51
C LEU A 2 -2.60 19.03 -26.22
N LYS A 3 -1.41 18.78 -25.64
CA LYS A 3 -1.27 18.03 -24.37
C LYS A 3 -1.98 18.67 -23.18
N LYS A 4 -2.12 20.00 -23.16
CA LYS A 4 -2.73 20.75 -22.04
C LYS A 4 -4.27 20.67 -22.08
N GLN A 5 -4.85 20.67 -23.29
CA GLN A 5 -6.30 20.46 -23.48
C GLN A 5 -6.73 19.02 -23.15
N ASN A 6 -5.90 18.02 -23.46
CA ASN A 6 -6.25 16.62 -23.19
C ASN A 6 -6.20 16.28 -21.69
N LYS A 7 -5.21 16.81 -20.94
CA LYS A 7 -5.16 16.70 -19.47
C LYS A 7 -6.42 17.26 -18.79
N ASN A 8 -6.91 18.41 -19.25
CA ASN A 8 -8.15 19.00 -18.72
C ASN A 8 -9.38 18.13 -19.02
N LYS A 9 -9.44 17.43 -20.16
CA LYS A 9 -10.55 16.51 -20.47
C LYS A 9 -10.55 15.27 -19.59
N GLU A 10 -9.39 14.67 -19.34
CA GLU A 10 -9.26 13.48 -18.48
C GLU A 10 -9.57 13.80 -17.02
N GLN A 11 -9.03 14.92 -16.50
CA GLN A 11 -9.34 15.39 -15.14
C GLN A 11 -10.84 15.67 -14.98
N TYR A 12 -11.44 16.37 -15.93
CA TYR A 12 -12.88 16.66 -15.91
C TYR A 12 -13.74 15.40 -15.96
N TRP A 13 -13.33 14.38 -16.72
CA TRP A 13 -14.02 13.09 -16.76
C TRP A 13 -13.92 12.33 -15.44
N LEU A 14 -12.74 12.29 -14.83
CA LEU A 14 -12.51 11.65 -13.52
C LEU A 14 -13.30 12.35 -12.40
N GLU A 15 -13.29 13.67 -12.35
CA GLU A 15 -14.11 14.43 -11.39
C GLU A 15 -15.59 14.14 -11.57
N LYS A 16 -16.07 14.07 -12.83
CA LYS A 16 -17.46 13.73 -13.13
C LYS A 16 -17.79 12.29 -12.72
N HIS A 17 -16.87 11.35 -12.90
CA HIS A 17 -17.05 9.95 -12.51
C HIS A 17 -17.12 9.79 -10.98
N LEU A 18 -16.26 10.48 -10.24
CA LEU A 18 -16.25 10.46 -8.77
C LEU A 18 -17.47 11.15 -8.16
N ARG A 19 -18.05 12.16 -8.84
CA ARG A 19 -19.32 12.79 -8.42
C ARG A 19 -20.55 11.93 -8.69
N GLN A 20 -20.44 10.89 -9.51
CA GLN A 20 -21.53 9.92 -9.70
C GLN A 20 -21.45 8.85 -8.62
N LYS A 21 -22.56 8.64 -7.88
CA LYS A 21 -22.64 7.64 -6.80
C LYS A 21 -22.11 6.25 -7.19
N LYS A 22 -22.39 5.80 -8.43
CA LYS A 22 -21.87 4.53 -8.94
C LYS A 22 -20.34 4.54 -9.15
N GLY A 23 -19.79 5.61 -9.71
CA GLY A 23 -18.35 5.72 -9.97
C GLY A 23 -17.53 5.84 -8.68
N LEU A 24 -18.07 6.56 -7.69
CA LEU A 24 -17.49 6.63 -6.34
C LEU A 24 -17.41 5.25 -5.68
N ILE A 25 -18.50 4.46 -5.72
CA ILE A 25 -18.53 3.10 -5.16
C ILE A 25 -17.50 2.20 -5.84
N VAL A 26 -17.40 2.26 -7.18
CA VAL A 26 -16.41 1.47 -7.93
C VAL A 26 -14.99 1.87 -7.53
N SER A 27 -14.70 3.18 -7.43
CA SER A 27 -13.38 3.65 -7.04
C SER A 27 -12.98 3.17 -5.64
N TRP A 28 -13.88 3.29 -4.67
CA TRP A 28 -13.66 2.79 -3.31
C TRP A 28 -13.54 1.27 -3.24
N SER A 29 -14.31 0.54 -4.05
CA SER A 29 -14.16 -0.91 -4.15
C SER A 29 -12.77 -1.30 -4.66
N ILE A 30 -12.22 -0.58 -5.65
CA ILE A 30 -10.87 -0.83 -6.16
C ILE A 30 -9.82 -0.49 -5.08
N ILE A 31 -9.97 0.67 -4.42
CA ILE A 31 -9.07 1.10 -3.33
C ILE A 31 -9.04 0.05 -2.21
N PHE A 32 -10.21 -0.48 -1.82
CA PHE A 32 -10.31 -1.50 -0.80
C PHE A 32 -9.70 -2.83 -1.24
N SER A 33 -9.96 -3.29 -2.47
CA SER A 33 -9.35 -4.51 -3.00
C SER A 33 -7.82 -4.43 -3.02
N ILE A 34 -7.27 -3.29 -3.44
CA ILE A 34 -5.81 -3.07 -3.46
C ILE A 34 -5.24 -3.00 -2.05
N LEU A 35 -5.95 -2.35 -1.10
CA LEU A 35 -5.56 -2.34 0.31
C LEU A 35 -5.41 -3.76 0.85
N VAL A 36 -6.41 -4.61 0.62
CA VAL A 36 -6.42 -5.99 1.09
C VAL A 36 -5.27 -6.78 0.45
N LEU A 37 -5.07 -6.65 -0.86
CA LEU A 37 -3.96 -7.31 -1.56
C LEU A 37 -2.60 -6.89 -0.98
N LEU A 38 -2.35 -5.59 -0.82
CA LEU A 38 -1.09 -5.09 -0.25
C LEU A 38 -0.90 -5.55 1.19
N SER A 39 -1.96 -5.53 1.99
CA SER A 39 -1.92 -5.98 3.40
C SER A 39 -1.56 -7.46 3.50
N ILE A 40 -2.16 -8.31 2.65
CA ILE A 40 -1.83 -9.73 2.57
C ILE A 40 -0.37 -9.91 2.12
N SER A 41 0.08 -9.20 1.08
CA SER A 41 1.45 -9.33 0.59
C SER A 41 2.49 -8.97 1.65
N PHE A 42 2.31 -7.85 2.35
CA PHE A 42 3.18 -7.46 3.47
C PHE A 42 3.10 -8.44 4.64
N GLY A 43 1.89 -8.92 4.98
CA GLY A 43 1.69 -9.92 6.03
C GLY A 43 2.40 -11.24 5.74
N LEU A 44 2.37 -11.71 4.48
CA LEU A 44 3.08 -12.91 4.06
C LEU A 44 4.59 -12.78 4.23
N ILE A 45 5.18 -11.61 3.96
CA ILE A 45 6.61 -11.38 4.18
C ILE A 45 6.97 -11.54 5.66
N LEU A 46 6.16 -11.00 6.57
CA LEU A 46 6.37 -11.20 8.02
C LEU A 46 6.21 -12.67 8.41
N HIS A 47 5.22 -13.35 7.84
CA HIS A 47 4.98 -14.78 8.10
C HIS A 47 6.20 -15.64 7.76
N PHE A 48 6.90 -15.35 6.65
CA PHE A 48 8.14 -16.05 6.26
C PHE A 48 9.37 -15.74 7.14
N PHE A 49 9.28 -14.80 8.08
CA PHE A 49 10.37 -14.49 9.01
C PHE A 49 10.03 -14.81 10.48
N ASP A 50 8.90 -15.48 10.72
CA ASP A 50 8.50 -15.94 12.03
C ASP A 50 8.99 -17.37 12.24
N SER A 51 9.90 -17.55 13.19
CA SER A 51 10.52 -18.85 13.52
C SER A 51 9.52 -19.94 13.89
N THR A 52 8.32 -19.57 14.35
CA THR A 52 7.26 -20.55 14.66
C THR A 52 6.67 -21.21 13.42
N ASN A 53 6.77 -20.55 12.27
CA ASN A 53 6.22 -21.01 10.99
C ASN A 53 7.28 -21.66 10.08
N LEU A 54 8.53 -21.71 10.52
CA LEU A 54 9.67 -22.14 9.71
C LEU A 54 10.21 -23.50 10.14
N SER A 55 10.71 -24.28 9.17
CA SER A 55 11.49 -25.47 9.47
C SER A 55 12.81 -25.11 10.17
N ILE A 56 13.45 -26.08 10.82
CA ILE A 56 14.73 -25.87 11.54
C ILE A 56 15.80 -25.24 10.64
N GLN A 57 15.88 -25.67 9.37
CA GLN A 57 16.83 -25.13 8.39
C GLN A 57 16.53 -23.66 8.05
N LEU A 58 15.28 -23.30 7.76
CA LEU A 58 14.94 -21.91 7.47
C LEU A 58 15.12 -21.02 8.69
N SER A 59 14.77 -21.50 9.89
CA SER A 59 15.02 -20.79 11.14
C SER A 59 16.51 -20.50 11.36
N PHE A 60 17.38 -21.43 10.99
CA PHE A 60 18.83 -21.19 11.04
C PHE A 60 19.27 -20.10 10.05
N ILE A 61 18.82 -20.16 8.79
CA ILE A 61 19.14 -19.17 7.74
C ILE A 61 18.69 -17.76 8.17
N VAL A 62 17.45 -17.64 8.66
CA VAL A 62 16.89 -16.40 9.18
C VAL A 62 17.68 -15.86 10.37
N ASN A 63 18.15 -16.73 11.27
CA ASN A 63 18.94 -16.32 12.43
C ASN A 63 20.36 -15.86 12.05
N VAL A 64 20.99 -16.49 11.06
CA VAL A 64 22.30 -16.04 10.53
C VAL A 64 22.17 -14.67 9.86
N ASN A 65 21.10 -14.46 9.12
CA ASN A 65 20.83 -13.20 8.40
C ASN A 65 19.98 -12.20 9.21
N LYS A 66 20.03 -12.26 10.55
CA LYS A 66 19.14 -11.50 11.45
C LYS A 66 19.08 -9.99 11.15
N TYR A 67 20.21 -9.35 10.84
CA TYR A 67 20.22 -7.92 10.52
C TYR A 67 19.38 -7.59 9.27
N LEU A 68 19.49 -8.40 8.22
CA LEU A 68 18.72 -8.23 6.98
C LEU A 68 17.23 -8.47 7.22
N VAL A 69 16.91 -9.45 8.07
CA VAL A 69 15.54 -9.76 8.49
C VAL A 69 14.93 -8.60 9.26
N ASP A 70 15.64 -8.03 10.24
CA ASP A 70 15.17 -6.91 11.04
C ASP A 70 14.91 -5.67 10.17
N VAL A 71 15.84 -5.35 9.25
CA VAL A 71 15.64 -4.29 8.26
C VAL A 71 14.42 -4.55 7.39
N THR A 72 14.25 -5.78 6.90
CA THR A 72 13.09 -6.12 6.06
C THR A 72 11.78 -5.99 6.84
N LYS A 73 11.73 -6.43 8.10
CA LYS A 73 10.56 -6.26 8.99
C LYS A 73 10.22 -4.79 9.20
N ILE A 74 11.21 -3.93 9.45
CA ILE A 74 11.00 -2.47 9.58
C ILE A 74 10.40 -1.89 8.31
N LEU A 75 10.94 -2.25 7.14
CA LEU A 75 10.40 -1.79 5.85
C LEU A 75 8.95 -2.28 5.63
N VAL A 76 8.63 -3.50 6.03
CA VAL A 76 7.25 -4.01 5.98
C VAL A 76 6.32 -3.19 6.89
N TYR A 77 6.74 -2.85 8.12
CA TYR A 77 5.94 -2.00 9.00
C TYR A 77 5.75 -0.58 8.45
N ILE A 78 6.78 -0.01 7.81
CA ILE A 78 6.64 1.26 7.08
C ILE A 78 5.64 1.11 5.94
N GLY A 79 5.66 -0.01 5.21
CA GLY A 79 4.67 -0.32 4.18
C GLY A 79 3.24 -0.37 4.70
N PHE A 80 3.00 -1.03 5.83
CA PHE A 80 1.71 -0.98 6.52
C PHE A 80 1.32 0.46 6.90
N GLY A 81 2.25 1.24 7.43
CA GLY A 81 2.04 2.66 7.73
C GLY A 81 1.58 3.44 6.49
N LEU A 82 2.23 3.26 5.35
CA LEU A 82 1.90 3.95 4.10
C LEU A 82 0.51 3.59 3.58
N ILE A 83 0.11 2.31 3.60
CA ILE A 83 -1.21 1.92 3.08
C ILE A 83 -2.37 2.33 4.00
N TYR A 84 -2.15 2.38 5.32
CA TYR A 84 -3.19 2.75 6.28
C TYR A 84 -3.24 4.25 6.59
N LEU A 85 -2.18 5.01 6.32
CA LEU A 85 -2.15 6.46 6.58
C LEU A 85 -3.32 7.21 5.91
N PRO A 86 -3.68 6.97 4.63
CA PRO A 86 -4.84 7.65 4.04
C PRO A 86 -6.14 7.33 4.77
N ILE A 87 -6.35 6.07 5.18
CA ILE A 87 -7.55 5.66 5.90
C ILE A 87 -7.63 6.34 7.27
N VAL A 88 -6.52 6.39 8.01
CA VAL A 88 -6.44 7.10 9.29
C VAL A 88 -6.71 8.59 9.11
N PHE A 89 -6.18 9.21 8.05
CA PHE A 89 -6.47 10.59 7.70
C PHE A 89 -7.97 10.81 7.43
N LEU A 90 -8.60 9.94 6.64
CA LEU A 90 -10.04 10.04 6.37
C LEU A 90 -10.89 9.90 7.63
N LEU A 91 -10.53 8.95 8.51
CA LEU A 91 -11.17 8.81 9.82
C LEU A 91 -11.02 10.08 10.66
N GLY A 92 -9.84 10.69 10.67
CA GLY A 92 -9.60 11.97 11.34
C GLY A 92 -10.46 13.12 10.77
N CYS A 93 -10.58 13.22 9.46
CA CYS A 93 -11.48 14.19 8.81
C CYS A 93 -12.95 13.97 9.20
N TRP A 94 -13.38 12.70 9.27
CA TRP A 94 -14.75 12.38 9.67
C TRP A 94 -15.04 12.75 11.12
N ILE A 95 -14.11 12.45 12.05
CA ILE A 95 -14.23 12.81 13.48
C ILE A 95 -14.28 14.33 13.69
N THR A 96 -13.54 15.09 12.88
CA THR A 96 -13.48 16.56 12.95
C THR A 96 -14.63 17.26 12.20
N GLY A 97 -15.55 16.50 11.59
CA GLY A 97 -16.71 17.03 10.88
C GLY A 97 -16.44 17.52 9.45
N ILE A 98 -15.26 17.23 8.90
CA ILE A 98 -14.92 17.54 7.51
C ILE A 98 -15.52 16.46 6.60
N ASN A 99 -16.72 16.71 6.10
CA ASN A 99 -17.44 15.78 5.23
C ASN A 99 -17.05 15.94 3.74
N GLY A 100 -17.24 14.88 2.95
CA GLY A 100 -17.01 14.89 1.48
C GLY A 100 -15.56 14.69 1.03
N VAL A 101 -14.59 14.55 1.96
CA VAL A 101 -13.18 14.25 1.62
C VAL A 101 -13.06 12.97 0.80
N HIS A 102 -13.86 11.96 1.13
CA HIS A 102 -13.91 10.67 0.43
C HIS A 102 -14.38 10.78 -1.04
N GLU A 103 -14.99 11.88 -1.47
CA GLU A 103 -15.40 12.14 -2.86
C GLU A 103 -14.38 12.99 -3.63
N SER A 104 -13.43 13.60 -2.91
CA SER A 104 -12.46 14.53 -3.49
C SER A 104 -11.45 13.81 -4.40
N LEU A 105 -11.25 14.34 -5.61
CA LEU A 105 -10.23 13.86 -6.54
C LEU A 105 -8.84 13.90 -5.90
N TYR A 106 -8.50 14.99 -5.21
CA TYR A 106 -7.19 15.16 -4.57
C TYR A 106 -6.92 14.09 -3.51
N TYR A 107 -7.96 13.69 -2.77
CA TYR A 107 -7.84 12.63 -1.78
C TYR A 107 -7.65 11.25 -2.44
N HIS A 108 -8.33 10.98 -3.56
CA HIS A 108 -8.06 9.76 -4.34
C HIS A 108 -6.62 9.74 -4.88
N VAL A 109 -6.13 10.86 -5.44
CA VAL A 109 -4.74 10.99 -5.91
C VAL A 109 -3.76 10.77 -4.75
N PHE A 110 -4.06 11.29 -3.57
CA PHE A 110 -3.27 11.06 -2.36
C PHE A 110 -3.21 9.56 -1.99
N ILE A 111 -4.33 8.84 -1.98
CA ILE A 111 -4.36 7.39 -1.77
C ILE A 111 -3.46 6.67 -2.79
N TRP A 112 -3.65 6.98 -4.08
CA TRP A 112 -2.90 6.32 -5.16
C TRP A 112 -1.39 6.57 -5.08
N ALA A 113 -0.97 7.77 -4.67
CA ALA A 113 0.44 8.07 -4.46
C ALA A 113 1.05 7.20 -3.34
N PHE A 114 0.34 7.06 -2.21
CA PHE A 114 0.79 6.21 -1.10
C PHE A 114 0.82 4.73 -1.48
N TYR A 115 -0.18 4.25 -2.21
CA TYR A 115 -0.20 2.87 -2.71
C TYR A 115 0.92 2.62 -3.70
N PHE A 116 1.23 3.58 -4.58
CA PHE A 116 2.35 3.45 -5.51
C PHE A 116 3.70 3.33 -4.80
N ILE A 117 3.94 4.17 -3.78
CA ILE A 117 5.15 4.08 -2.94
C ILE A 117 5.17 2.73 -2.20
N SER A 118 4.02 2.28 -1.69
CA SER A 118 3.90 1.00 -0.99
C SER A 118 4.22 -0.18 -1.91
N VAL A 119 3.82 -0.14 -3.19
CA VAL A 119 4.16 -1.17 -4.18
C VAL A 119 5.67 -1.21 -4.43
N ILE A 120 6.33 -0.06 -4.58
CA ILE A 120 7.78 0.01 -4.72
C ILE A 120 8.46 -0.61 -3.49
N LEU A 121 8.00 -0.25 -2.31
CA LEU A 121 8.52 -0.79 -1.06
C LEU A 121 8.30 -2.29 -0.95
N LEU A 122 7.13 -2.79 -1.38
CA LEU A 122 6.82 -4.22 -1.44
C LEU A 122 7.82 -4.97 -2.31
N ILE A 123 8.12 -4.46 -3.51
CA ILE A 123 9.11 -5.06 -4.41
C ILE A 123 10.49 -5.14 -3.73
N ILE A 124 10.93 -4.06 -3.08
CA ILE A 124 12.19 -4.04 -2.33
C ILE A 124 12.18 -5.11 -1.22
N THR A 125 11.10 -5.19 -0.43
CA THR A 125 11.00 -6.19 0.65
C THR A 125 10.96 -7.62 0.13
N ILE A 126 10.36 -7.88 -1.03
CA ILE A 126 10.40 -9.19 -1.69
C ILE A 126 11.84 -9.53 -2.10
N CYS A 127 12.56 -8.59 -2.71
CA CYS A 127 13.97 -8.79 -3.08
C CYS A 127 14.84 -9.10 -1.86
N LEU A 128 14.67 -8.36 -0.75
CA LEU A 128 15.41 -8.60 0.50
C LEU A 128 15.05 -9.94 1.14
N SER A 129 13.77 -10.33 1.10
CA SER A 129 13.32 -11.63 1.58
C SER A 129 13.96 -12.77 0.78
N ILE A 130 13.98 -12.68 -0.54
CA ILE A 130 14.68 -13.64 -1.39
C ILE A 130 16.19 -13.66 -1.09
N ALA A 131 16.83 -12.49 -0.95
CA ALA A 131 18.25 -12.41 -0.63
C ALA A 131 18.60 -13.09 0.69
N THR A 132 17.74 -12.95 1.71
CA THR A 132 17.89 -13.62 3.01
C THR A 132 17.93 -15.14 2.89
N HIS A 133 17.18 -15.71 1.94
CA HIS A 133 17.05 -17.16 1.76
C HIS A 133 18.03 -17.76 0.75
N ILE A 134 18.61 -16.94 -0.14
CA ILE A 134 19.60 -17.40 -1.14
C ILE A 134 21.04 -17.24 -0.65
N TYR A 135 21.37 -16.13 0.03
CA TYR A 135 22.73 -15.86 0.50
C TYR A 135 22.98 -16.51 1.87
N TYR A 136 22.95 -17.84 1.85
CA TYR A 136 23.41 -18.71 2.93
C TYR A 136 24.69 -19.43 2.51
#